data_AF-A0A0F9BF41-F1
#
_entry.id   AF-A0A0F9BF41-F1
#
_cell.length_a   1.000
_cell.length_b   1.000
_cell.length_c   1.000
_cell.angle_alpha   90.00
_cell.angle_beta   90.00
_cell.angle_gamma   90.00
#
_symmetry.space_group_name_H-M   'P 1'
#
loop_
_entity.id
_entity.type
_entity.pdbx_description
1 polymer ?
#
loop_
_entity_poly.entity_id
_entity_poly.type
_entity_poly.pdbx_seq_one_letter_code
_entity_poly.pdbx_strand_id
1 'polypeptide(L)'
;MLMVRVNIGKDKQGKMRDPVVGLLIDTHLLPTQGPPKATIGEGGQLVQTPGSSGLQAMGVVAAGTGFIVGPLASMTPIMQPDEDDVDAEIALLAPDEEVEEVEDGERKEELSA
;
A
#
# COMPACT_ATOMS: atom_id res chain seq x y z
N MET A 1 1.54 13.98 -0.02
CA MET A 1 1.28 12.57 0.34
C MET A 1 1.95 11.69 -0.70
N LEU A 2 2.46 10.53 -0.30
CA LEU A 2 3.30 9.66 -1.16
C LEU A 2 2.57 8.34 -1.41
N MET A 3 2.47 7.92 -2.67
CA MET A 3 1.93 6.61 -2.98
C MET A 3 3.02 5.55 -2.78
N VAL A 4 2.68 4.46 -2.11
CA VAL A 4 3.62 3.41 -1.75
C VAL A 4 3.05 2.03 -2.05
N ARG A 5 3.94 1.13 -2.43
CA ARG A 5 3.68 -0.30 -2.55
C ARG A 5 4.15 -0.99 -1.26
N VAL A 6 3.27 -1.75 -0.63
CA VAL A 6 3.50 -2.40 0.67
C VAL A 6 3.58 -3.91 0.48
N ASN A 7 4.70 -4.51 0.88
CA ASN A 7 4.84 -5.96 0.89
C ASN A 7 4.17 -6.56 2.13
N ILE A 8 3.10 -7.32 1.93
CA ILE A 8 2.29 -7.93 3.02
C ILE A 8 2.71 -9.38 3.35
N GLY A 9 3.87 -9.82 2.85
CA GLY A 9 4.47 -11.12 3.20
C GLY A 9 3.84 -12.30 2.47
N LYS A 10 3.86 -13.46 3.13
CA LYS A 10 3.41 -14.74 2.56
C LYS A 10 2.02 -15.13 3.04
N ASP A 11 1.28 -15.85 2.20
CA ASP A 11 0.03 -16.49 2.59
C ASP A 11 0.25 -17.76 3.43
N LYS A 12 -0.85 -18.40 3.83
CA LYS A 12 -0.83 -19.64 4.64
C LYS A 12 -0.12 -20.81 3.94
N GLN A 13 0.07 -20.74 2.62
CA GLN A 13 0.73 -21.75 1.80
C GLN A 13 2.20 -21.39 1.54
N GLY A 14 2.67 -20.25 2.08
CA GLY A 14 4.04 -19.77 1.91
C GLY A 14 4.30 -19.06 0.58
N LYS A 15 3.27 -18.79 -0.22
CA LYS A 15 3.40 -18.01 -1.45
C LYS A 15 3.43 -16.53 -1.10
N MET A 16 4.29 -15.76 -1.78
CA MET A 16 4.28 -14.29 -1.64
C MET A 16 2.95 -13.76 -2.12
N ARG A 17 2.33 -12.92 -1.29
CA ARG A 17 1.12 -12.20 -1.67
C ARG A 17 1.46 -11.02 -2.55
N ASP A 18 0.51 -10.64 -3.39
CA ASP A 18 0.64 -9.44 -4.19
C ASP A 18 0.74 -8.21 -3.29
N PRO A 19 1.62 -7.26 -3.62
CA PRO A 19 1.85 -6.10 -2.80
C PRO A 19 0.66 -5.14 -2.92
N VAL A 20 0.29 -4.51 -1.80
CA VAL A 20 -0.85 -3.58 -1.76
C VAL A 20 -0.34 -2.17 -2.07
N VAL A 21 -1.01 -1.47 -2.98
CA VAL A 21 -0.74 -0.05 -3.26
C VAL A 21 -1.66 0.81 -2.40
N GLY A 22 -1.11 1.86 -1.82
CA GLY A 22 -1.89 2.81 -1.04
C GLY A 22 -1.17 4.13 -0.80
N LEU A 23 -1.84 5.02 -0.08
CA LEU A 23 -1.33 6.34 0.26
C LEU A 23 -0.68 6.32 1.63
N LEU A 24 0.60 6.68 1.73
CA LEU A 24 1.25 6.89 3.01
C LEU A 24 0.68 8.16 3.64
N ILE A 25 -0.05 8.00 4.74
CA ILE A 25 -0.78 9.08 5.42
C ILE A 25 -0.08 9.53 6.71
N ASP A 26 0.70 8.65 7.35
CA ASP A 26 1.41 8.99 8.59
C ASP A 26 2.69 8.15 8.75
N THR A 27 3.63 8.67 9.54
CA THR A 27 4.88 8.00 9.89
C THR A 27 5.23 8.25 11.36
N HIS A 28 5.65 7.19 12.06
CA HIS A 28 6.07 7.28 13.46
C HIS A 28 7.42 6.60 13.68
N LEU A 29 8.16 7.07 14.69
CA LEU A 29 9.37 6.42 15.17
C LEU A 29 9.05 5.73 16.49
N LEU A 30 9.16 4.40 16.52
CA LEU A 30 8.97 3.61 17.74
C LEU A 30 10.33 3.18 18.29
N PRO A 31 10.58 3.32 19.61
CA PRO A 31 11.74 2.72 20.23
C PRO A 31 11.61 1.20 20.17
N THR A 32 12.66 0.53 19.72
CA THR A 32 12.75 -0.93 19.73
C THR A 32 13.84 -1.37 20.67
N GLN A 33 13.56 -2.43 21.42
CA GLN A 33 14.54 -3.10 22.26
C GLN A 33 14.77 -4.50 21.68
N GLY A 34 15.99 -4.73 21.20
CA GLY A 34 16.42 -6.03 20.74
C GLY A 34 16.50 -7.04 21.89
N PRO A 35 16.51 -8.34 21.58
CA PRO A 35 16.73 -9.36 22.59
C PRO A 35 18.14 -9.20 23.21
N PRO A 36 18.31 -9.54 24.49
CA PRO A 36 19.62 -9.58 25.12
C PRO A 36 20.57 -10.49 24.36
N LYS A 37 21.86 -10.13 24.30
CA LYS A 37 22.88 -10.93 23.62
C LYS A 37 23.85 -11.52 24.65
N ALA A 38 24.14 -12.81 24.54
CA ALA A 38 25.21 -13.42 25.32
C ALA A 38 26.57 -13.12 24.67
N THR A 39 27.52 -12.63 25.46
CA THR A 39 28.90 -12.35 25.04
C THR A 39 29.88 -12.93 26.05
N ILE A 40 31.11 -13.22 25.63
CA ILE A 40 32.17 -13.65 26.54
C ILE A 40 32.82 -12.40 27.14
N GLY A 41 32.76 -12.25 28.47
CA GLY A 41 33.42 -11.17 29.20
C GLY A 41 34.93 -11.40 29.39
N GLU A 42 35.65 -10.41 29.92
CA GLU A 42 37.11 -10.46 30.10
C GLU A 42 37.61 -11.64 30.97
N GLY A 43 36.75 -12.24 31.79
CA GLY A 43 37.05 -13.42 32.60
C GLY A 43 36.67 -14.77 31.98
N GLY A 44 36.30 -14.82 30.69
CA GLY A 44 35.86 -16.06 30.03
C GLY A 44 34.45 -16.54 30.44
N GLN A 45 33.73 -15.74 31.23
CA GLN A 45 32.36 -16.05 31.67
C GLN A 45 31.35 -15.56 30.63
N LEU A 46 30.29 -16.33 30.43
CA LEU A 46 29.13 -15.91 29.64
C LEU A 46 28.40 -14.80 30.41
N VAL A 47 28.37 -13.59 29.85
CA VAL A 47 27.62 -12.46 30.38
C VAL A 47 26.51 -12.08 29.41
N GLN A 48 25.34 -11.75 29.96
CA GLN A 48 24.21 -11.26 29.19
C GLN A 48 24.30 -9.74 29.09
N THR A 49 24.51 -9.23 27.89
CA THR A 49 24.50 -7.79 27.63
C THR A 49 23.08 -7.33 27.29
N PRO A 50 22.68 -6.12 27.70
CA PRO A 50 21.43 -5.52 27.26
C PRO A 50 21.31 -5.57 25.74
N GLY A 51 20.12 -5.91 25.24
CA GLY A 51 19.87 -5.94 23.80
C GLY A 51 20.00 -4.54 23.19
N SER A 52 20.29 -4.49 21.89
CA SER A 52 20.45 -3.23 21.17
C SER A 52 19.16 -2.40 21.23
N SER A 53 19.25 -1.15 21.67
CA SER A 53 18.18 -0.17 21.53
C SER A 53 18.27 0.51 20.17
N GLY A 54 17.15 0.65 19.48
CA GLY A 54 17.06 1.35 18.20
C GLY A 54 15.77 2.14 18.05
N LEU A 55 15.67 2.87 16.93
CA LEU A 55 14.42 3.46 16.47
C LEU A 55 13.98 2.70 15.22
N GLN A 56 12.73 2.26 15.19
CA GLN A 56 12.10 1.68 14.02
C GLN A 56 11.07 2.65 13.46
N ALA A 57 11.25 3.02 12.19
CA ALA A 57 10.27 3.83 11.49
C ALA A 57 9.09 2.98 11.00
N MET A 58 7.89 3.43 11.32
CA MET A 58 6.61 2.82 10.97
C MET A 58 5.84 3.76 10.07
N GLY A 59 5.16 3.22 9.07
CA GLY A 59 4.23 3.94 8.22
C GLY A 59 2.79 3.45 8.42
N VAL A 60 1.84 4.37 8.24
CA VAL A 60 0.41 4.06 8.10
C VAL A 60 0.01 4.34 6.66
N VAL A 61 -0.46 3.31 5.97
CA VAL A 61 -0.87 3.38 4.56
C VAL A 61 -2.37 3.17 4.47
N ALA A 62 -3.07 4.15 3.90
CA ALA A 62 -4.47 4.01 3.52
C ALA A 62 -4.57 3.21 2.22
N ALA A 63 -5.23 2.06 2.27
CA ALA A 63 -5.56 1.21 1.14
C ALA A 63 -7.09 1.20 0.94
N GLY A 64 -7.56 0.78 -0.23
CA GLY A 64 -9.00 0.81 -0.56
C GLY A 64 -9.91 0.09 0.45
N THR A 65 -9.39 -0.86 1.23
CA THR A 65 -10.15 -1.64 2.21
C THR A 65 -9.85 -1.28 3.68
N GLY A 66 -8.96 -0.32 3.95
CA GLY A 66 -8.60 0.06 5.33
C GLY A 66 -7.18 0.60 5.47
N PHE A 67 -6.55 0.33 6.62
CA PHE A 67 -5.20 0.82 6.92
C PHE A 67 -4.21 -0.33 7.12
N ILE A 68 -3.02 -0.17 6.56
CA ILE A 68 -1.87 -1.05 6.77
C ILE A 68 -0.84 -0.30 7.61
N VAL A 69 -0.46 -0.90 8.75
CA VAL A 69 0.60 -0.39 9.61
C VAL A 69 1.79 -1.33 9.52
N GLY A 70 2.96 -0.80 9.18
CA GLY A 70 4.15 -1.63 9.01
C GLY A 70 5.45 -0.83 9.02
N PRO A 71 6.60 -1.51 9.03
CA PRO A 71 7.90 -0.84 8.96
C PRO A 71 8.02 -0.03 7.65
N LEU A 72 8.55 1.19 7.70
CA LEU A 72 8.81 1.96 6.46
C LEU A 72 9.75 1.22 5.51
N ALA A 73 10.65 0.39 6.04
CA ALA A 73 11.56 -0.43 5.24
C ALA A 73 10.85 -1.47 4.34
N SER A 74 9.58 -1.81 4.61
CA SER A 74 8.79 -2.70 3.75
C SER A 74 7.88 -1.94 2.76
N MET A 75 8.03 -0.61 2.68
CA MET A 75 7.24 0.26 1.82
C MET A 75 8.13 0.83 0.73
N THR A 76 7.71 0.66 -0.52
CA THR A 76 8.45 1.17 -1.69
C THR A 76 7.71 2.37 -2.27
N PRO A 77 8.32 3.58 -2.30
CA PRO A 77 7.76 4.76 -2.96
C PRO A 77 7.48 4.54 -4.45
N ILE A 78 6.36 5.05 -4.94
CA ILE A 78 6.06 5.16 -6.37
C ILE A 78 6.33 6.62 -6.76
N MET A 79 7.45 6.86 -7.43
CA MET A 79 7.94 8.22 -7.76
C MET A 79 7.34 8.79 -9.05
N GLN A 80 6.80 7.93 -9.90
CA GLN A 80 6.12 8.26 -11.15
C GLN A 80 4.80 7.50 -11.16
N PRO A 81 3.67 8.16 -10.84
CA PRO A 81 2.35 7.62 -11.17
C PRO A 81 2.12 7.85 -12.68
N ASP A 82 2.96 7.27 -13.53
CA ASP A 82 2.78 7.39 -14.98
C ASP A 82 1.62 6.49 -15.41
N GLU A 83 0.81 7.03 -16.32
CA GLU A 83 -0.58 6.69 -16.68
C GLU A 83 -0.79 5.31 -17.35
N ASP A 84 0.21 4.42 -17.34
CA ASP A 84 0.24 3.22 -18.19
C ASP A 84 0.11 1.87 -17.47
N ASP A 85 -0.06 1.84 -16.14
CA ASP A 85 -0.34 0.61 -15.37
C ASP A 85 -1.70 0.72 -14.62
N VAL A 86 -2.74 1.15 -15.34
CA VAL A 86 -4.14 1.10 -14.88
C VAL A 86 -4.70 -0.32 -14.97
N ASP A 87 -3.98 -1.30 -14.43
CA ASP A 87 -4.48 -2.68 -14.22
C ASP A 87 -4.62 -3.01 -12.72
N ALA A 88 -4.47 -2.02 -11.85
CA ALA A 88 -4.96 -2.11 -10.48
C ALA A 88 -6.37 -1.52 -10.43
N GLU A 89 -7.37 -2.34 -10.75
CA GLU A 89 -8.79 -2.10 -10.45
C GLU A 89 -8.94 -1.53 -9.02
N ILE A 90 -9.06 -0.21 -8.93
CA ILE A 90 -9.85 0.41 -7.88
C ILE A 90 -11.29 0.32 -8.37
N ALA A 91 -11.88 -0.86 -8.22
CA ALA A 91 -13.32 -1.06 -8.36
C ALA A 91 -14.02 -0.43 -7.14
N LEU A 92 -14.09 0.89 -7.09
CA LEU A 92 -14.97 1.62 -6.19
C LEU A 92 -15.11 3.06 -6.71
N LEU A 93 -16.35 3.39 -7.11
CA LEU A 93 -16.83 4.67 -7.67
C LEU A 93 -16.83 4.74 -9.19
N ALA A 94 -17.63 3.87 -9.83
CA ALA A 94 -18.46 4.37 -10.90
C ALA A 94 -19.60 5.19 -10.25
N PRO A 95 -19.67 6.51 -10.39
CA PRO A 95 -20.95 7.15 -10.45
C PRO A 95 -21.58 6.74 -11.78
N ASP A 96 -22.62 5.91 -11.68
CA ASP A 96 -23.57 5.69 -12.76
C ASP A 96 -24.11 7.05 -13.27
N GLU A 97 -24.51 7.06 -14.54
CA GLU A 97 -25.21 8.13 -15.29
C GLU A 97 -24.34 9.20 -15.99
N GLU A 98 -23.83 8.86 -17.17
CA GLU A 98 -24.00 9.78 -18.31
C GLU A 98 -25.28 9.40 -19.03
N VAL A 99 -26.32 10.21 -18.81
CA VAL A 99 -27.61 10.16 -19.51
C VAL A 99 -27.37 10.50 -20.98
N GLU A 100 -27.78 9.62 -21.89
CA GLU A 100 -27.85 9.91 -23.32
C GLU A 100 -28.72 11.15 -23.57
N GLU A 101 -28.14 12.22 -24.12
CA GLU A 101 -28.94 13.24 -24.82
C GLU A 101 -29.41 12.65 -26.16
N VAL A 102 -30.64 12.15 -26.18
CA VAL A 102 -31.38 11.85 -27.42
C VAL A 102 -32.46 12.92 -27.59
N GLU A 103 -32.18 13.91 -28.43
CA GLU A 103 -33.15 14.78 -29.08
C GLU A 103 -32.77 14.82 -30.58
N ASP A 104 -33.62 14.63 -31.58
CA ASP A 104 -35.01 14.22 -31.66
C ASP A 104 -35.29 13.85 -33.14
N GLY A 105 -36.08 12.80 -33.37
CA GLY A 105 -36.89 12.53 -34.57
C GLY A 105 -36.35 12.67 -36.02
N GLU A 106 -35.90 11.55 -36.61
CA GLU A 106 -36.12 11.29 -38.06
C GLU A 106 -37.53 10.74 -38.32
N ARG A 107 -38.13 11.18 -39.45
CA ARG A 107 -39.30 10.66 -40.22
C ARG A 107 -40.46 11.66 -40.26
N LYS A 108 -41.09 12.04 -41.38
CA LYS A 108 -41.14 11.56 -42.78
C LYS A 108 -41.90 12.65 -43.55
N GLU A 109 -41.54 12.92 -44.80
CA GLU A 109 -42.56 13.14 -45.84
C GLU A 109 -41.98 12.77 -47.22
N GLU A 110 -42.38 11.58 -47.68
CA GLU A 110 -42.50 11.26 -49.10
C GLU A 110 -43.69 12.05 -49.67
N LEU A 111 -43.62 12.49 -50.93
CA LEU A 111 -44.69 12.70 -51.94
C LEU A 111 -44.20 13.76 -52.96
N SER A 112 -43.56 13.33 -54.06
CA SER A 112 -44.15 13.03 -55.37
C SER A 112 -44.64 14.26 -56.18
N ALA A 113 -43.95 14.57 -57.28
CA ALA A 113 -44.47 14.80 -58.65
C ALA A 113 -43.39 15.44 -59.53
#